data_AF-A0A1V0RCI4-F1
#
_entry.id   AF-A0A1V0RCI4-F1
#
_cell.length_a   1.000
_cell.length_b   1.000
_cell.length_c   1.000
_cell.angle_alpha   90.00
_cell.angle_beta   90.00
_cell.angle_gamma   90.00
#
_symmetry.space_group_name_H-M   'P 1'
#
loop_
_entity.id
_entity.type
_entity.pdbx_description
1 polymer ?
#
loop_
_entity_poly.entity_id
_entity_poly.type
_entity_poly.pdbx_seq_one_letter_code
_entity_poly.pdbx_strand_id
1 'polypeptide(L)'
;MTDVGFWVRGPGAADGRLRFSLTAEDLRGHLVAFTAPLVFVNGDRAHGDLSAALAAFNTQAEKTDLPAAGRLELAPATGADPESTTVDVAVLRIGAVRSSASQADLEKAGRLAALPELLSVDARIPSLDSVAERGATGDDGAARKVDAVREDDAAEEDDAVREDVAARAAVHTLLLDKTYVQHGLTASRQVYAQLKTPVPVAPPVTASGGIAKLDLKVTGLSSATGLIGGDLVKFKSGTFDPAAFFTPPPDPPASGPPLPCPTRLLGFVDLTKLVPSVSMPPAGAGDGTDVPRMVTKVLRRQYKPPHAVETTLTWHPKLTPTREGPLKTTADTALDLRCVGLMNLDGSGPPVTEVRGELSRFTLSFADVLDVEFQRIAFTSKSGTTTSLDVKVGKVGFSGQLKFLDELRQYLPSIANGPRINVDSDGIDVGYTLAVPSVAMGVFLLQNLALSASVRLPFNGDPVEATFAVSSREHPFLATVSLFGGGGFLALTVNTSEVVRLEGQVEFGAAVALNLGVASGSVSVTAGVYLRLDKKGSSITGFLRAYGELDILGIVNISVEFFLGLTFQPPKTLYGYASVTVRVRVAFFSESVTMKLERSFSGGNDPSFAQAFPTAQPWRDRCAAFAPME
;
A
#
# COMPACT_ATOMS: atom_id res chain seq x y z
N MET A 1 -57.99 6.82 2.14
CA MET A 1 -57.78 7.74 3.29
C MET A 1 -59.04 8.53 3.66
N THR A 2 -59.94 8.86 2.73
CA THR A 2 -61.09 9.76 2.95
C THR A 2 -62.09 9.37 4.05
N ASP A 3 -62.09 8.12 4.52
CA ASP A 3 -63.02 7.64 5.56
C ASP A 3 -62.42 7.56 6.98
N VAL A 4 -61.10 7.76 7.13
CA VAL A 4 -60.37 7.60 8.41
C VAL A 4 -59.69 8.90 8.85
N GLY A 5 -59.19 9.69 7.89
CA GLY A 5 -58.51 10.95 8.19
C GLY A 5 -58.24 11.80 6.96
N PHE A 6 -57.75 13.01 7.17
CA PHE A 6 -57.49 13.97 6.10
C PHE A 6 -56.22 14.78 6.35
N TRP A 7 -55.65 15.28 5.26
CA TRP A 7 -54.57 16.26 5.29
C TRP A 7 -55.18 17.66 5.37
N VAL A 8 -54.65 18.51 6.24
CA VAL A 8 -55.02 19.93 6.26
C VAL A 8 -54.36 20.62 5.08
N ARG A 9 -55.14 21.39 4.32
CA ARG A 9 -54.65 22.18 3.19
C ARG A 9 -54.54 23.63 3.57
N GLY A 10 -53.49 24.30 3.06
CA GLY A 10 -53.23 25.71 3.33
C GLY A 10 -52.55 26.37 2.13
N PRO A 11 -52.65 27.71 1.99
CA PRO A 11 -51.97 28.43 0.94
C PRO A 11 -50.44 28.41 1.16
N GLY A 12 -49.66 28.23 0.08
CA GLY A 12 -48.20 28.47 0.09
C GLY A 12 -47.28 27.26 0.05
N ALA A 13 -47.77 26.02 0.17
CA ALA A 13 -46.95 24.81 0.01
C ALA A 13 -47.12 24.20 -1.39
N ALA A 14 -46.04 23.67 -1.99
CA ALA A 14 -46.03 23.09 -3.33
C ALA A 14 -46.98 21.88 -3.49
N ASP A 15 -47.24 21.14 -2.41
CA ASP A 15 -48.19 20.02 -2.34
C ASP A 15 -49.58 20.43 -1.80
N GLY A 16 -49.79 21.73 -1.53
CA GLY A 16 -51.01 22.30 -0.99
C GLY A 16 -51.31 21.95 0.47
N ARG A 17 -50.37 21.33 1.20
CA ARG A 17 -50.57 20.89 2.59
C ARG A 17 -50.07 21.93 3.58
N LEU A 18 -50.84 22.16 4.64
CA LEU A 18 -50.41 23.00 5.74
C LEU A 18 -49.28 22.30 6.51
N ARG A 19 -48.17 23.01 6.73
CA ARG A 19 -47.02 22.53 7.51
C ARG A 19 -47.05 23.09 8.92
N PHE A 20 -46.71 22.25 9.88
CA PHE A 20 -46.62 22.59 11.30
C PHE A 20 -45.16 22.60 11.72
N SER A 21 -44.79 23.57 12.56
CA SER A 21 -43.46 23.61 13.19
C SER A 21 -43.47 22.67 14.39
N LEU A 22 -42.53 21.73 14.41
CA LEU A 22 -42.43 20.68 15.41
C LEU A 22 -41.03 20.68 16.01
N THR A 23 -40.97 20.35 17.30
CA THR A 23 -39.71 20.10 18.00
C THR A 23 -39.83 18.73 18.66
N ALA A 24 -38.85 17.87 18.38
CA ALA A 24 -38.70 16.57 19.03
C ALA A 24 -37.50 16.61 19.98
N GLU A 25 -37.60 15.88 21.08
CA GLU A 25 -36.54 15.71 22.06
C GLU A 25 -36.14 14.22 22.08
N ASP A 26 -34.85 13.93 22.00
CA ASP A 26 -34.33 12.56 22.12
C ASP A 26 -34.19 12.14 23.60
N LEU A 27 -33.80 10.87 23.84
CA LEU A 27 -33.65 10.34 25.21
C LEU A 27 -32.49 10.99 26.01
N ARG A 28 -31.66 11.80 25.36
CA ARG A 28 -30.55 12.56 25.97
C ARG A 28 -30.90 14.04 26.17
N GLY A 29 -32.07 14.49 25.71
CA GLY A 29 -32.50 15.87 25.79
C GLY A 29 -32.02 16.74 24.62
N HIS A 30 -31.48 16.15 23.55
CA HIS A 30 -31.17 16.92 22.34
C HIS A 30 -32.45 17.25 21.59
N LEU A 31 -32.54 18.48 21.08
CA LEU A 31 -33.68 18.97 20.34
C LEU A 31 -33.44 18.90 18.84
N VAL A 32 -34.46 18.45 18.10
CA VAL A 32 -34.52 18.49 16.65
C VAL A 32 -35.77 19.26 16.23
N ALA A 33 -35.59 20.35 15.49
CA ALA A 33 -36.65 21.16 14.95
C ALA A 33 -36.88 20.81 13.47
N PHE A 34 -38.13 20.68 13.06
CA PHE A 34 -38.50 20.40 11.67
C PHE A 34 -39.92 20.88 11.36
N THR A 35 -40.26 20.94 10.07
CA THR A 35 -41.64 21.22 9.64
C THR A 35 -42.23 20.03 8.93
N ALA A 36 -43.47 19.67 9.27
CA ALA A 36 -44.15 18.54 8.65
C ALA A 36 -45.63 18.82 8.40
N PRO A 37 -46.22 18.29 7.31
CA PRO A 37 -47.66 18.20 7.20
C PRO A 37 -48.17 17.13 8.19
N LEU A 38 -49.33 17.38 8.80
CA LEU A 38 -49.96 16.44 9.72
C LEU A 38 -51.25 15.86 9.14
N VAL A 39 -51.46 14.56 9.35
CA VAL A 39 -52.73 13.88 9.08
C VAL A 39 -53.59 13.95 10.33
N PHE A 40 -54.83 14.40 10.18
CA PHE A 40 -55.82 14.40 11.25
C PHE A 40 -56.71 13.18 11.09
N VAL A 41 -56.79 12.37 12.14
CA VAL A 41 -57.63 11.16 12.21
C VAL A 41 -58.91 11.51 12.95
N ASN A 42 -60.05 11.01 12.48
CA ASN A 42 -61.32 11.23 13.16
C ASN A 42 -61.30 10.56 14.56
N GLY A 43 -61.75 11.28 15.60
CA GLY A 43 -61.70 10.84 17.00
C GLY A 43 -62.34 9.47 17.21
N ASP A 44 -63.49 9.20 16.59
CA ASP A 44 -64.21 7.92 16.70
C ASP A 44 -63.44 6.73 16.09
N ARG A 45 -62.42 7.01 15.27
CA ARG A 45 -61.54 6.01 14.63
C ARG A 45 -60.13 6.02 15.22
N ALA A 46 -59.80 6.96 16.10
CA ALA A 46 -58.44 7.18 16.60
C ALA A 46 -57.87 6.00 17.39
N HIS A 47 -58.75 5.17 17.97
CA HIS A 47 -58.36 4.01 18.77
C HIS A 47 -58.68 2.66 18.10
N GLY A 48 -59.24 2.69 16.87
CA GLY A 48 -59.63 1.50 16.10
C GLY A 48 -58.53 0.93 15.21
N ASP A 49 -58.92 0.12 14.21
CA ASP A 49 -57.96 -0.43 13.24
C ASP A 49 -57.50 0.65 12.24
N LEU A 50 -56.24 1.07 12.38
CA LEU A 50 -55.59 2.04 11.49
C LEU A 50 -54.68 1.40 10.43
N SER A 51 -54.65 0.07 10.31
CA SER A 51 -53.64 -0.64 9.50
C SER A 51 -53.54 -0.15 8.05
N ALA A 52 -54.68 0.00 7.36
CA ALA A 52 -54.70 0.51 5.98
C ALA A 52 -54.29 2.00 5.89
N ALA A 53 -54.66 2.80 6.89
CA ALA A 53 -54.29 4.22 6.94
C ALA A 53 -52.79 4.39 7.20
N LEU A 54 -52.22 3.59 8.12
CA LEU A 54 -50.79 3.56 8.42
C LEU A 54 -49.97 3.09 7.23
N ALA A 55 -50.40 2.02 6.54
CA ALA A 55 -49.73 1.56 5.32
C ALA A 55 -49.68 2.64 4.24
N ALA A 56 -50.80 3.32 4.01
CA ALA A 56 -50.89 4.41 3.03
C ALA A 56 -50.07 5.65 3.47
N PHE A 57 -50.05 5.96 4.76
CA PHE A 57 -49.24 7.05 5.33
C PHE A 57 -47.75 6.75 5.17
N ASN A 58 -47.30 5.55 5.56
CA ASN A 58 -45.89 5.16 5.48
C ASN A 58 -45.38 5.10 4.05
N THR A 59 -46.19 4.64 3.09
CA THR A 59 -45.84 4.66 1.66
C THR A 59 -45.53 6.07 1.16
N GLN A 60 -46.18 7.08 1.74
CA GLN A 60 -45.91 8.48 1.44
C GLN A 60 -44.75 9.04 2.28
N ALA A 61 -44.69 8.71 3.57
CA ALA A 61 -43.67 9.18 4.50
C ALA A 61 -42.25 8.79 4.06
N GLU A 62 -42.06 7.61 3.49
CA GLU A 62 -40.78 7.15 2.94
C GLU A 62 -40.21 8.05 1.83
N LYS A 63 -41.07 8.86 1.18
CA LYS A 63 -40.72 9.76 0.08
C LYS A 63 -40.84 11.23 0.46
N THR A 64 -41.21 11.52 1.71
CA THR A 64 -41.44 12.88 2.20
C THR A 64 -40.26 13.30 3.05
N ASP A 65 -39.39 14.11 2.47
CA ASP A 65 -38.27 14.70 3.18
C ASP A 65 -38.78 15.81 4.11
N LEU A 66 -38.44 15.70 5.39
CA LEU A 66 -38.68 16.72 6.41
C LEU A 66 -37.34 17.38 6.75
N PRO A 67 -37.01 18.53 6.14
CA PRO A 67 -35.83 19.28 6.52
C PRO A 67 -35.85 19.55 8.02
N ALA A 68 -34.75 19.21 8.66
CA ALA A 68 -34.61 19.22 10.11
C ALA A 68 -33.27 19.82 10.50
N ALA A 69 -33.24 20.47 11.66
CA ALA A 69 -32.06 21.06 12.24
C ALA A 69 -31.95 20.64 13.71
N GLY A 70 -30.74 20.27 14.12
CA GLY A 70 -30.45 19.82 15.48
C GLY A 70 -29.67 18.52 15.50
N ARG A 71 -29.60 17.92 16.69
CA ARG A 71 -28.82 16.72 16.95
C ARG A 71 -29.71 15.59 17.43
N LEU A 72 -29.36 14.37 17.03
CA LEU A 72 -30.13 13.18 17.37
C LEU A 72 -29.20 12.05 17.80
N GLU A 73 -29.37 11.56 19.03
CA GLU A 73 -28.74 10.34 19.52
C GLU A 73 -29.47 9.12 18.96
N LEU A 74 -28.82 8.38 18.05
CA LEU A 74 -29.43 7.24 17.37
C LEU A 74 -29.40 5.95 18.18
N ALA A 75 -28.45 5.81 19.11
CA ALA A 75 -28.24 4.59 19.90
C ALA A 75 -27.78 4.91 21.33
N PRO A 76 -28.68 5.43 22.19
CA PRO A 76 -28.33 5.79 23.56
C PRO A 76 -27.94 4.54 24.38
N ALA A 77 -26.64 4.38 24.65
CA ALA A 77 -26.12 3.31 25.50
C ALA A 77 -25.95 3.76 26.97
N THR A 78 -26.19 2.86 27.92
CA THR A 78 -25.85 3.05 29.33
C THR A 78 -24.32 2.92 29.51
N GLY A 79 -23.63 4.02 29.80
CA GLY A 79 -22.21 4.00 30.21
C GLY A 79 -21.14 4.25 29.14
N ALA A 80 -21.44 4.97 28.05
CA ALA A 80 -20.44 5.44 27.09
C ALA A 80 -20.35 6.98 27.04
N ASP A 81 -19.26 7.48 26.45
CA ASP A 81 -19.02 8.90 26.07
C ASP A 81 -20.33 9.48 25.48
N PRO A 82 -20.91 10.56 26.05
CA PRO A 82 -22.33 10.93 25.87
C PRO A 82 -22.79 11.25 24.44
N GLU A 83 -21.93 11.17 23.43
CA GLU A 83 -22.21 11.61 22.07
C GLU A 83 -21.62 10.69 20.98
N SER A 84 -21.24 9.45 21.30
CA SER A 84 -20.60 8.55 20.32
C SER A 84 -21.54 8.07 19.20
N THR A 85 -22.85 8.20 19.39
CA THR A 85 -23.88 7.86 18.38
C THR A 85 -24.78 9.06 18.03
N THR A 86 -24.37 10.27 18.43
CA THR A 86 -25.09 11.48 18.05
C THR A 86 -24.70 11.91 16.65
N VAL A 87 -25.70 12.28 15.85
CA VAL A 87 -25.49 12.82 14.51
C VAL A 87 -26.11 14.20 14.36
N ASP A 88 -25.54 15.01 13.46
CA ASP A 88 -26.15 16.27 13.02
C ASP A 88 -27.16 15.97 11.91
N VAL A 89 -28.43 16.28 12.19
CA VAL A 89 -29.56 15.94 11.33
C VAL A 89 -29.73 16.99 10.24
N ALA A 90 -29.96 16.53 9.01
CA ALA A 90 -30.35 17.39 7.88
C ALA A 90 -31.79 17.12 7.40
N VAL A 91 -32.19 15.84 7.35
CA VAL A 91 -33.55 15.44 6.93
C VAL A 91 -34.05 14.30 7.80
N LEU A 92 -35.32 14.34 8.18
CA LEU A 92 -36.03 13.22 8.80
C LEU A 92 -37.06 12.65 7.83
N ARG A 93 -37.26 11.34 7.87
CA ARG A 93 -38.43 10.67 7.28
C ARG A 93 -39.16 9.94 8.40
N ILE A 94 -40.35 10.42 8.73
CA ILE A 94 -41.11 9.96 9.90
C ILE A 94 -42.41 9.32 9.43
N GLY A 95 -42.52 8.02 9.67
CA GLY A 95 -43.71 7.21 9.49
C GLY A 95 -44.49 7.07 10.80
N ALA A 96 -45.36 6.07 10.83
CA ALA A 96 -46.11 5.72 12.01
C ALA A 96 -46.29 4.21 12.12
N VAL A 97 -46.18 3.69 13.34
CA VAL A 97 -46.38 2.29 13.70
C VAL A 97 -47.57 2.15 14.65
N ARG A 98 -48.24 1.00 14.62
CA ARG A 98 -49.33 0.72 15.56
C ARG A 98 -48.82 0.68 17.00
N SER A 99 -49.55 1.31 17.92
CA SER A 99 -49.23 1.20 19.35
C SER A 99 -49.50 -0.22 19.87
N SER A 100 -48.64 -0.72 20.75
CA SER A 100 -48.85 -1.98 21.48
C SER A 100 -49.68 -1.82 22.75
N ALA A 101 -50.02 -0.58 23.14
CA ALA A 101 -50.85 -0.30 24.32
C ALA A 101 -52.30 -0.74 24.12
N SER A 102 -53.01 -1.02 25.22
CA SER A 102 -54.42 -1.38 25.15
C SER A 102 -55.27 -0.18 24.71
N GLN A 103 -56.40 -0.46 24.06
CA GLN A 103 -57.33 0.59 23.63
C GLN A 103 -57.77 1.49 24.80
N ALA A 104 -58.08 0.88 25.95
CA ALA A 104 -58.52 1.62 27.16
C ALA A 104 -57.44 2.57 27.68
N ASP A 105 -56.16 2.17 27.64
CA ASP A 105 -55.04 3.03 28.06
C ASP A 105 -54.83 4.19 27.10
N LEU A 106 -54.95 3.94 25.81
CA LEU A 106 -54.83 4.96 24.76
C LEU A 106 -55.96 5.98 24.84
N GLU A 107 -57.21 5.53 25.05
CA GLU A 107 -58.37 6.39 25.26
C GLU A 107 -58.20 7.26 26.51
N LYS A 108 -57.81 6.64 27.64
CA LYS A 108 -57.56 7.36 28.90
C LYS A 108 -56.45 8.41 28.77
N ALA A 109 -55.41 8.11 27.98
CA ALA A 109 -54.29 9.02 27.74
C ALA A 109 -54.55 10.04 26.60
N GLY A 110 -55.69 9.95 25.90
CA GLY A 110 -55.97 10.75 24.70
C GLY A 110 -54.92 10.57 23.62
N ARG A 111 -54.43 9.33 23.41
CA ARG A 111 -53.38 8.99 22.44
C ARG A 111 -53.95 8.18 21.29
N LEU A 112 -53.50 8.48 20.07
CA LEU A 112 -53.82 7.71 18.87
C LEU A 112 -53.33 6.26 19.01
N ALA A 113 -54.02 5.30 18.38
CA ALA A 113 -53.54 3.92 18.22
C ALA A 113 -52.35 3.78 17.24
N ALA A 114 -51.55 4.82 17.11
CA ALA A 114 -50.32 4.86 16.35
C ALA A 114 -49.30 5.80 17.01
N LEU A 115 -48.03 5.48 16.84
CA LEU A 115 -46.88 6.23 17.34
C LEU A 115 -46.01 6.63 16.15
N PRO A 116 -45.34 7.80 16.19
CA PRO A 116 -44.37 8.16 15.17
C PRO A 116 -43.22 7.16 15.15
N GLU A 117 -42.76 6.82 13.95
CA GLU A 117 -41.63 5.91 13.72
C GLU A 117 -40.61 6.62 12.84
N LEU A 118 -39.35 6.70 13.28
CA LEU A 118 -38.28 7.22 12.45
C LEU A 118 -37.91 6.16 11.39
N LEU A 119 -38.22 6.43 10.12
CA LEU A 119 -37.96 5.51 9.01
C LEU A 119 -36.51 5.63 8.53
N SER A 120 -36.03 6.87 8.41
CA SER A 120 -34.65 7.19 8.07
C SER A 120 -34.28 8.60 8.49
N VAL A 121 -32.98 8.82 8.63
CA VAL A 121 -32.40 10.13 8.90
C VAL A 121 -31.30 10.38 7.88
N ASP A 122 -31.33 11.54 7.24
CA ASP A 122 -30.18 12.03 6.49
C ASP A 122 -29.34 12.86 7.45
N ALA A 123 -28.11 12.43 7.70
CA ALA A 123 -27.25 13.02 8.71
C ALA A 123 -25.83 13.20 8.18
N ARG A 124 -25.11 14.14 8.79
CA ARG A 124 -23.68 14.31 8.56
C ARG A 124 -22.93 13.35 9.45
N ILE A 125 -21.96 12.65 8.87
CA ILE A 125 -21.16 11.65 9.58
C ILE A 125 -19.70 12.08 9.40
N PRO A 126 -19.15 12.89 10.33
CA PRO A 126 -17.84 13.50 10.15
C PRO A 126 -16.70 12.50 9.86
N SER A 127 -16.85 11.26 10.32
CA SER A 127 -15.91 10.16 10.10
C SER A 127 -15.83 9.67 8.65
N LEU A 128 -16.91 9.83 7.89
CA LEU A 128 -16.93 9.53 6.45
C LEU A 128 -16.32 10.69 5.67
N ASP A 129 -16.59 11.93 6.08
CA ASP A 129 -16.03 13.14 5.44
C ASP A 129 -14.51 13.25 5.61
N SER A 130 -13.97 12.81 6.76
CA SER A 130 -12.53 12.89 7.05
C SER A 130 -11.67 11.85 6.32
N VAL A 131 -12.27 10.75 5.85
CA VAL A 131 -11.54 9.60 5.27
C VAL A 131 -11.97 9.27 3.83
N ALA A 132 -13.06 9.86 3.33
CA ALA A 132 -13.41 9.78 1.91
C ALA A 132 -12.33 10.48 1.06
N GLU A 133 -11.89 9.83 -0.02
CA GLU A 133 -11.01 10.44 -1.00
C GLU A 133 -11.65 11.74 -1.50
N ARG A 134 -11.05 12.89 -1.18
CA ARG A 134 -11.26 14.09 -2.00
C ARG A 134 -10.64 13.80 -3.35
N GLY A 135 -11.47 13.31 -4.27
CA GLY A 135 -11.08 13.12 -5.65
C GLY A 135 -10.41 14.38 -6.17
N ALA A 136 -9.27 14.19 -6.83
CA ALA A 136 -8.64 15.22 -7.65
C ALA A 136 -9.57 15.55 -8.83
N THR A 137 -10.61 16.34 -8.58
CA THR A 137 -11.27 17.10 -9.64
C THR A 137 -10.43 18.35 -9.83
N GLY A 138 -9.75 18.43 -10.97
CA GLY A 138 -9.00 19.62 -11.36
C GLY A 138 -9.93 20.82 -11.36
N ASP A 139 -9.66 21.75 -10.47
CA ASP A 139 -10.02 23.15 -10.66
C ASP A 139 -8.71 23.92 -10.45
N ASP A 140 -8.09 24.26 -11.58
CA ASP A 140 -6.89 25.09 -11.61
C ASP A 140 -7.19 26.44 -10.93
N GLY A 141 -6.18 26.95 -10.24
CA GLY A 141 -6.31 28.06 -9.33
C GLY A 141 -7.01 29.28 -9.92
N ALA A 142 -8.12 29.66 -9.30
CA ALA A 142 -8.59 31.03 -9.26
C ALA A 142 -8.71 31.46 -7.80
N ALA A 143 -7.57 31.88 -7.23
CA ALA A 143 -7.54 32.63 -5.98
C ALA A 143 -8.38 33.91 -6.17
N ARG A 144 -9.63 33.90 -5.71
CA ARG A 144 -10.42 35.12 -5.54
C ARG A 144 -9.80 35.90 -4.39
N LYS A 145 -9.05 36.96 -4.73
CA LYS A 145 -8.65 37.99 -3.78
C LYS A 145 -9.91 38.50 -3.07
N VAL A 146 -9.94 38.33 -1.75
CA VAL A 146 -10.88 39.05 -0.88
C VAL A 146 -10.19 40.37 -0.54
N ASP A 147 -10.70 41.46 -1.10
CA ASP A 147 -10.29 42.81 -0.73
C ASP A 147 -10.70 43.07 0.72
N ALA A 148 -9.77 43.67 1.47
CA ALA A 148 -9.91 43.98 2.88
C ALA A 148 -11.11 44.90 3.15
N VAL A 149 -12.04 44.45 4.00
CA VAL A 149 -13.07 45.30 4.60
C VAL A 149 -12.81 45.39 6.10
N ARG A 150 -12.85 46.65 6.54
CA ARG A 150 -12.75 47.23 7.90
C ARG A 150 -13.20 46.34 9.06
N GLU A 151 -12.37 46.35 10.09
CA GLU A 151 -12.69 46.01 11.48
C GLU A 151 -13.92 46.82 11.94
N ASP A 152 -15.04 46.14 12.18
CA ASP A 152 -16.14 46.48 13.08
C ASP A 152 -17.32 45.55 12.68
N ASP A 153 -17.36 44.28 13.14
CA ASP A 153 -18.58 43.43 13.27
C ASP A 153 -18.21 41.98 13.69
N ALA A 154 -17.79 41.78 14.95
CA ALA A 154 -17.34 40.49 15.48
C ALA A 154 -18.48 39.50 15.85
N ALA A 155 -19.72 39.75 15.43
CA ALA A 155 -20.88 38.90 15.78
C ALA A 155 -21.53 38.18 14.57
N GLU A 156 -21.31 38.63 13.33
CA GLU A 156 -21.85 37.97 12.13
C GLU A 156 -20.89 36.98 11.46
N GLU A 157 -19.58 37.06 11.74
CA GLU A 157 -18.59 36.10 11.19
C GLU A 157 -18.75 34.67 11.76
N ASP A 158 -19.26 34.52 12.99
CA ASP A 158 -19.35 33.22 13.68
C ASP A 158 -20.49 32.33 13.13
N ASP A 159 -21.52 32.93 12.53
CA ASP A 159 -22.63 32.21 11.86
C ASP A 159 -22.35 31.99 10.37
N ALA A 160 -21.66 32.90 9.69
CA ALA A 160 -21.26 32.73 8.28
C ALA A 160 -20.23 31.60 8.10
N VAL A 161 -19.28 31.44 9.03
CA VAL A 161 -18.29 30.34 9.01
C VAL A 161 -18.95 28.99 9.34
N ARG A 162 -19.97 28.97 10.22
CA ARG A 162 -20.77 27.76 10.49
C ARG A 162 -21.53 27.28 9.27
N GLU A 163 -22.08 28.19 8.47
CA GLU A 163 -22.84 27.86 7.27
C GLU A 163 -21.94 27.30 6.15
N ASP A 164 -20.71 27.81 6.00
CA ASP A 164 -19.79 27.42 4.93
C ASP A 164 -19.09 26.06 5.18
N VAL A 165 -18.90 25.66 6.45
CA VAL A 165 -18.42 24.32 6.82
C VAL A 165 -19.56 23.29 6.78
N ALA A 166 -20.78 23.69 7.19
CA ALA A 166 -21.97 22.87 7.01
C ALA A 166 -22.32 22.70 5.51
N ALA A 167 -22.01 23.65 4.64
CA ALA A 167 -22.22 23.49 3.20
C ALA A 167 -21.29 22.45 2.54
N ARG A 168 -20.20 22.03 3.22
CA ARG A 168 -19.12 21.21 2.63
C ARG A 168 -19.10 19.72 3.03
N ALA A 169 -19.80 19.30 4.08
CA ALA A 169 -19.86 17.90 4.52
C ALA A 169 -20.95 17.11 3.77
N ALA A 170 -20.68 15.86 3.38
CA ALA A 170 -21.66 15.03 2.68
C ALA A 170 -22.77 14.59 3.65
N VAL A 171 -24.01 14.61 3.17
CA VAL A 171 -25.17 14.11 3.93
C VAL A 171 -25.44 12.67 3.51
N HIS A 172 -25.55 11.77 4.49
CA HIS A 172 -25.77 10.34 4.26
C HIS A 172 -27.11 9.87 4.82
N THR A 173 -27.86 9.09 4.05
CA THR A 173 -29.09 8.46 4.51
C THR A 173 -28.80 7.22 5.36
N LEU A 174 -29.23 7.28 6.63
CA LEU A 174 -29.17 6.21 7.61
C LEU A 174 -30.54 5.57 7.80
N LEU A 175 -30.58 4.24 7.74
CA LEU A 175 -31.73 3.40 8.05
C LEU A 175 -31.49 2.76 9.41
N LEU A 176 -32.37 2.99 10.39
CA LEU A 176 -32.24 2.32 11.69
C LEU A 176 -32.41 0.80 11.52
N ASP A 177 -31.60 0.04 12.24
CA ASP A 177 -31.68 -1.42 12.20
C ASP A 177 -32.96 -1.90 12.90
N LYS A 178 -33.77 -2.70 12.21
CA LYS A 178 -35.07 -3.16 12.74
C LYS A 178 -34.92 -4.08 13.95
N THR A 179 -33.87 -4.90 13.98
CA THR A 179 -33.60 -5.80 15.11
C THR A 179 -33.20 -4.97 16.34
N TYR A 180 -32.39 -3.93 16.15
CA TYR A 180 -32.08 -2.95 17.19
C TYR A 180 -33.35 -2.28 17.74
N VAL A 181 -34.17 -1.70 16.86
CA VAL A 181 -35.37 -0.96 17.28
C VAL A 181 -36.35 -1.84 18.06
N GLN A 182 -36.47 -3.13 17.68
CA GLN A 182 -37.43 -4.06 18.30
C GLN A 182 -36.90 -4.78 19.55
N HIS A 183 -35.61 -5.07 19.60
CA HIS A 183 -35.02 -5.98 20.60
C HIS A 183 -33.81 -5.39 21.33
N GLY A 184 -33.46 -4.13 21.07
CA GLY A 184 -32.33 -3.43 21.68
C GLY A 184 -30.97 -3.72 21.01
N LEU A 185 -29.95 -2.94 21.37
CA LEU A 185 -28.63 -2.96 20.72
C LEU A 185 -27.95 -4.33 20.79
N THR A 186 -28.13 -5.06 21.89
CA THR A 186 -27.51 -6.39 22.06
C THR A 186 -28.02 -7.39 21.03
N ALA A 187 -29.30 -7.29 20.62
CA ALA A 187 -29.89 -8.20 19.64
C ALA A 187 -29.36 -7.98 18.22
N SER A 188 -28.89 -6.78 17.91
CA SER A 188 -28.26 -6.43 16.63
C SER A 188 -26.73 -6.40 16.70
N ARG A 189 -26.12 -6.96 17.76
CA ARG A 189 -24.66 -6.90 18.02
C ARG A 189 -24.11 -5.47 17.95
N GLN A 190 -24.83 -4.55 18.59
CA GLN A 190 -24.52 -3.12 18.67
C GLN A 190 -24.67 -2.34 17.35
N VAL A 191 -25.09 -2.98 16.25
CA VAL A 191 -25.42 -2.30 14.99
C VAL A 191 -26.73 -1.54 15.17
N TYR A 192 -26.72 -0.23 14.95
CA TYR A 192 -27.92 0.59 15.12
C TYR A 192 -28.42 1.23 13.84
N ALA A 193 -27.56 1.39 12.83
CA ALA A 193 -27.94 1.96 11.55
C ALA A 193 -27.17 1.36 10.37
N GLN A 194 -27.82 1.35 9.21
CA GLN A 194 -27.27 0.99 7.92
C GLN A 194 -27.19 2.24 7.02
N LEU A 195 -26.10 2.41 6.28
CA LEU A 195 -26.03 3.37 5.19
C LEU A 195 -26.85 2.85 4.01
N LYS A 196 -27.79 3.66 3.52
CA LYS A 196 -28.58 3.33 2.32
C LYS A 196 -27.69 3.15 1.10
N THR A 197 -26.65 3.98 0.99
CA THR A 197 -25.62 3.89 -0.04
C THR A 197 -24.27 3.67 0.64
N PRO A 198 -23.61 2.52 0.42
CA PRO A 198 -22.28 2.27 0.97
C PRO A 198 -21.26 3.32 0.51
N VAL A 199 -20.34 3.69 1.41
CA VAL A 199 -19.32 4.71 1.15
C VAL A 199 -17.94 4.05 1.12
N PRO A 200 -17.19 4.14 0.02
CA PRO A 200 -15.81 3.68 -0.01
C PRO A 200 -14.93 4.62 0.81
N VAL A 201 -14.13 4.03 1.68
CA VAL A 201 -13.18 4.68 2.55
C VAL A 201 -11.81 4.09 2.24
N ALA A 202 -11.01 4.84 1.50
CA ALA A 202 -9.65 4.49 1.11
C ALA A 202 -8.71 5.60 1.58
N PRO A 203 -8.00 5.43 2.71
CA PRO A 203 -6.98 6.38 3.11
C PRO A 203 -5.95 6.55 1.99
N PRO A 204 -5.48 7.78 1.68
CA PRO A 204 -4.56 8.02 0.58
C PRO A 204 -3.29 7.16 0.68
N VAL A 205 -2.90 6.51 -0.42
CA VAL A 205 -1.72 5.61 -0.49
C VAL A 205 -0.40 6.34 -0.19
N THR A 206 -0.35 7.64 -0.50
CA THR A 206 0.77 8.53 -0.18
C THR A 206 0.92 8.82 1.31
N ALA A 207 -0.15 8.69 2.09
CA ALA A 207 -0.16 8.89 3.55
C ALA A 207 0.13 7.60 4.35
N SER A 208 0.37 6.46 3.68
CA SER A 208 0.72 5.19 4.34
C SER A 208 2.09 4.66 3.95
N GLY A 209 2.87 5.42 3.18
CA GLY A 209 4.21 5.04 2.73
C GLY A 209 4.25 3.76 1.89
N GLY A 210 3.14 3.34 1.28
CA GLY A 210 3.03 2.07 0.53
C GLY A 210 2.97 0.81 1.41
N ILE A 211 3.02 0.93 2.74
CA ILE A 211 3.14 -0.23 3.65
C ILE A 211 1.77 -0.79 4.07
N ALA A 212 0.73 0.03 4.19
CA ALA A 212 -0.62 -0.44 4.47
C ALA A 212 -1.65 0.36 3.66
N LYS A 213 -2.37 -0.27 2.75
CA LYS A 213 -3.58 0.31 2.15
C LYS A 213 -4.79 -0.46 2.69
N LEU A 214 -5.79 0.25 3.20
CA LEU A 214 -7.04 -0.35 3.67
C LEU A 214 -8.14 0.21 2.79
N ASP A 215 -8.75 -0.63 1.95
CA ASP A 215 -9.94 -0.25 1.18
C ASP A 215 -11.17 -0.80 1.89
N LEU A 216 -11.91 0.09 2.53
CA LEU A 216 -13.05 -0.21 3.39
C LEU A 216 -14.34 0.29 2.73
N LYS A 217 -15.25 -0.62 2.41
CA LYS A 217 -16.59 -0.22 1.97
C LYS A 217 -17.52 -0.12 3.18
N VAL A 218 -17.70 1.08 3.72
CA VAL A 218 -18.54 1.32 4.90
C VAL A 218 -20.01 1.13 4.53
N THR A 219 -20.69 0.27 5.28
CA THR A 219 -22.09 -0.13 5.05
C THR A 219 -22.99 0.18 6.23
N GLY A 220 -22.47 0.39 7.44
CA GLY A 220 -23.29 0.70 8.62
C GLY A 220 -22.54 1.27 9.81
N LEU A 221 -23.28 1.43 10.91
CA LEU A 221 -22.84 2.05 12.16
C LEU A 221 -23.14 1.14 13.36
N SER A 222 -22.20 1.05 14.27
CA SER A 222 -22.30 0.33 15.54
C SER A 222 -21.86 1.18 16.71
N SER A 223 -22.55 1.05 17.84
CA SER A 223 -22.22 1.76 19.07
C SER A 223 -20.92 1.25 19.72
N ALA A 224 -20.46 0.04 19.36
CA ALA A 224 -19.23 -0.55 19.87
C ALA A 224 -18.01 -0.32 18.96
N THR A 225 -18.17 -0.53 17.65
CA THR A 225 -17.07 -0.48 16.67
C THR A 225 -17.00 0.83 15.89
N GLY A 226 -18.06 1.64 15.93
CA GLY A 226 -18.21 2.82 15.09
C GLY A 226 -18.59 2.44 13.65
N LEU A 227 -17.81 2.86 12.66
CA LEU A 227 -18.07 2.51 11.25
C LEU A 227 -17.84 1.02 10.99
N ILE A 228 -18.76 0.39 10.27
CA ILE A 228 -18.69 -1.02 9.87
C ILE A 228 -18.63 -1.12 8.35
N GLY A 229 -17.70 -1.92 7.83
CA GLY A 229 -17.61 -2.27 6.43
C GLY A 229 -18.19 -3.65 6.09
N GLY A 230 -18.34 -3.92 4.79
CA GLY A 230 -18.71 -5.24 4.28
C GLY A 230 -20.17 -5.65 4.51
N ASP A 231 -20.42 -6.96 4.63
CA ASP A 231 -21.77 -7.53 4.77
C ASP A 231 -22.32 -7.40 6.21
N LEU A 232 -23.25 -6.47 6.40
CA LEU A 232 -23.91 -6.25 7.69
C LEU A 232 -24.72 -7.45 8.20
N VAL A 233 -25.22 -8.32 7.32
CA VAL A 233 -25.98 -9.51 7.74
C VAL A 233 -25.01 -10.50 8.40
N LYS A 234 -23.87 -10.76 7.77
CA LYS A 234 -22.80 -11.59 8.37
C LYS A 234 -22.23 -10.98 9.65
N PHE A 235 -22.03 -9.66 9.67
CA PHE A 235 -21.58 -8.97 10.87
C PHE A 235 -22.56 -9.18 12.03
N LYS A 236 -23.86 -8.99 11.80
CA LYS A 236 -24.91 -9.22 12.80
C LYS A 236 -25.08 -10.69 13.19
N SER A 237 -24.78 -11.65 12.31
CA SER A 237 -24.74 -13.07 12.70
C SER A 237 -23.54 -13.39 13.60
N GLY A 238 -22.54 -12.52 13.65
CA GLY A 238 -21.36 -12.65 14.50
C GLY A 238 -20.12 -13.14 13.79
N THR A 239 -20.06 -13.02 12.46
CA THR A 239 -18.92 -13.49 11.69
C THR A 239 -18.22 -12.29 11.07
N PHE A 240 -16.93 -12.15 11.37
CA PHE A 240 -16.05 -11.27 10.62
C PHE A 240 -15.34 -12.08 9.55
N ASP A 241 -15.46 -11.65 8.30
CA ASP A 241 -14.88 -12.27 7.12
C ASP A 241 -14.03 -11.22 6.40
N PRO A 242 -12.69 -11.26 6.53
CA PRO A 242 -11.79 -10.26 5.94
C PRO A 242 -11.99 -10.08 4.43
N ALA A 243 -12.29 -11.16 3.69
CA ALA A 243 -12.50 -11.10 2.24
C ALA A 243 -13.82 -10.41 1.85
N ALA A 244 -14.82 -10.41 2.74
CA ALA A 244 -16.07 -9.68 2.54
C ALA A 244 -16.01 -8.23 3.08
N PHE A 245 -15.04 -7.96 3.96
CA PHE A 245 -14.87 -6.68 4.64
C PHE A 245 -13.95 -5.73 3.85
N PHE A 246 -12.87 -6.27 3.29
CA PHE A 246 -11.89 -5.55 2.48
C PHE A 246 -12.08 -5.85 1.00
N THR A 247 -11.80 -4.89 0.13
CA THR A 247 -11.67 -5.17 -1.32
C THR A 247 -10.40 -6.00 -1.54
N PRO A 248 -10.49 -7.25 -2.03
CA PRO A 248 -9.31 -8.08 -2.26
C PRO A 248 -8.43 -7.49 -3.37
N PRO A 249 -7.11 -7.72 -3.33
CA PRO A 249 -6.23 -7.25 -4.39
C PRO A 249 -6.56 -7.95 -5.72
N PRO A 250 -6.51 -7.22 -6.85
CA PRO A 250 -6.61 -7.87 -8.16
C PRO A 250 -5.42 -8.84 -8.35
N ASP A 251 -5.68 -9.95 -9.03
CA ASP A 251 -4.62 -10.92 -9.35
C ASP A 251 -3.46 -10.24 -10.10
N PRO A 252 -2.20 -10.62 -9.80
CA PRO A 252 -1.06 -10.06 -10.51
C PRO A 252 -1.18 -10.39 -12.01
N PRO A 253 -0.97 -9.41 -12.91
CA PRO A 253 -1.01 -9.68 -14.34
C PRO A 253 0.07 -10.69 -14.73
N ALA A 254 -0.25 -11.61 -15.65
CA ALA A 254 0.68 -12.64 -16.13
C ALA A 254 1.95 -12.07 -16.78
N SER A 255 1.90 -10.81 -17.22
CA SER A 255 3.07 -10.00 -17.58
C SER A 255 2.73 -8.52 -17.42
N GLY A 256 3.60 -7.74 -16.77
CA GLY A 256 3.41 -6.31 -16.52
C GLY A 256 3.76 -5.92 -15.07
N PRO A 257 3.93 -4.61 -14.78
CA PRO A 257 4.13 -4.15 -13.41
C PRO A 257 2.87 -4.45 -12.57
N PRO A 258 3.02 -4.82 -11.29
CA PRO A 258 1.89 -5.10 -10.42
C PRO A 258 0.95 -3.90 -10.35
N LEU A 259 -0.35 -4.16 -10.48
CA LEU A 259 -1.39 -3.13 -10.37
C LEU A 259 -1.37 -2.53 -8.95
N PRO A 260 -1.69 -1.22 -8.80
CA PRO A 260 -1.77 -0.58 -7.49
C PRO A 260 -2.84 -1.29 -6.64
N CYS A 261 -2.39 -2.07 -5.65
CA CYS A 261 -3.27 -2.98 -4.92
C CYS A 261 -4.05 -2.27 -3.79
N PRO A 262 -5.35 -2.56 -3.61
CA PRO A 262 -6.25 -1.94 -2.62
C PRO A 262 -5.98 -2.34 -1.16
N THR A 263 -5.46 -3.56 -0.89
CA THR A 263 -5.18 -4.04 0.48
C THR A 263 -3.90 -4.87 0.58
N ARG A 264 -2.77 -4.23 0.95
CA ARG A 264 -1.49 -4.93 1.19
C ARG A 264 -0.80 -4.42 2.43
N LEU A 265 -0.11 -5.34 3.11
CA LEU A 265 0.88 -5.07 4.14
C LEU A 265 2.29 -5.22 3.53
N LEU A 266 3.21 -4.29 3.81
CA LEU A 266 4.59 -4.25 3.27
C LEU A 266 4.68 -4.24 1.73
N GLY A 267 3.60 -3.91 1.01
CA GLY A 267 3.58 -3.84 -0.46
C GLY A 267 3.39 -5.19 -1.19
N PHE A 268 3.50 -6.34 -0.52
CA PHE A 268 3.37 -7.68 -1.14
C PHE A 268 2.52 -8.69 -0.36
N VAL A 269 2.14 -8.39 0.88
CA VAL A 269 1.38 -9.33 1.72
C VAL A 269 -0.11 -9.03 1.64
N ASP A 270 -0.89 -10.04 1.26
CA ASP A 270 -2.35 -9.98 1.28
C ASP A 270 -2.87 -10.13 2.72
N LEU A 271 -3.45 -9.05 3.25
CA LEU A 271 -4.01 -9.03 4.60
C LEU A 271 -5.18 -10.03 4.77
N THR A 272 -5.93 -10.31 3.69
CA THR A 272 -7.08 -11.23 3.74
C THR A 272 -6.68 -12.68 3.93
N LYS A 273 -5.43 -13.03 3.59
CA LYS A 273 -4.86 -14.37 3.81
C LYS A 273 -4.23 -14.55 5.19
N LEU A 274 -3.76 -13.45 5.77
CA LEU A 274 -3.14 -13.48 7.10
C LEU A 274 -4.16 -13.46 8.23
N VAL A 275 -5.24 -12.69 8.08
CA VAL A 275 -6.28 -12.58 9.10
C VAL A 275 -7.32 -13.67 8.87
N PRO A 276 -7.57 -14.55 9.85
CA PRO A 276 -8.63 -15.54 9.73
C PRO A 276 -10.01 -14.91 9.90
N SER A 277 -11.04 -15.57 9.38
CA SER A 277 -12.41 -15.26 9.79
C SER A 277 -12.59 -15.56 11.28
N VAL A 278 -13.23 -14.66 12.04
CA VAL A 278 -13.43 -14.83 13.49
C VAL A 278 -14.90 -14.74 13.86
N SER A 279 -15.26 -15.45 14.94
CA SER A 279 -16.57 -15.35 15.59
C SER A 279 -16.54 -14.25 16.63
N MET A 280 -17.37 -13.23 16.47
CA MET A 280 -17.44 -12.07 17.33
C MET A 280 -18.34 -12.32 18.56
N PRO A 281 -18.07 -11.68 19.70
CA PRO A 281 -18.95 -11.73 20.86
C PRO A 281 -20.26 -10.95 20.64
N PRO A 282 -21.35 -11.27 21.37
CA PRO A 282 -22.64 -10.57 21.27
C PRO A 282 -22.58 -9.08 21.64
N ALA A 283 -21.64 -8.69 22.50
CA ALA A 283 -21.40 -7.30 22.90
C ALA A 283 -20.74 -6.44 21.79
N GLY A 284 -20.43 -7.03 20.63
CA GLY A 284 -19.64 -6.40 19.58
C GLY A 284 -18.13 -6.55 19.82
N ALA A 285 -17.36 -6.51 18.74
CA ALA A 285 -15.90 -6.59 18.76
C ALA A 285 -15.28 -5.22 19.13
N GLY A 286 -15.16 -4.91 20.42
CA GLY A 286 -15.06 -3.54 20.89
C GLY A 286 -13.68 -2.87 20.93
N ASP A 287 -12.58 -3.61 20.77
CA ASP A 287 -11.22 -3.07 21.02
C ASP A 287 -10.30 -3.04 19.79
N GLY A 288 -10.68 -3.66 18.66
CA GLY A 288 -9.82 -3.77 17.48
C GLY A 288 -9.16 -5.14 17.31
N THR A 289 -9.38 -6.11 18.21
CA THR A 289 -8.80 -7.47 18.10
C THR A 289 -9.53 -8.37 17.11
N ASP A 290 -10.86 -8.42 17.19
CA ASP A 290 -11.67 -9.31 16.33
C ASP A 290 -12.02 -8.63 15.00
N VAL A 291 -12.32 -7.32 15.01
CA VAL A 291 -12.62 -6.52 13.82
C VAL A 291 -11.98 -5.13 13.92
N PRO A 292 -11.71 -4.45 12.79
CA PRO A 292 -11.27 -3.07 12.81
C PRO A 292 -12.27 -2.18 13.55
N ARG A 293 -11.77 -1.37 14.49
CA ARG A 293 -12.56 -0.40 15.24
C ARG A 293 -12.31 0.99 14.68
N MET A 294 -13.36 1.67 14.22
CA MET A 294 -13.25 3.01 13.64
C MET A 294 -14.23 3.96 14.32
N VAL A 295 -13.74 4.72 15.30
CA VAL A 295 -14.56 5.60 16.14
C VAL A 295 -14.21 7.05 15.88
N THR A 296 -15.21 7.91 15.97
CA THR A 296 -15.05 9.34 15.79
C THR A 296 -15.49 10.09 17.03
N LYS A 297 -14.67 11.07 17.40
CA LYS A 297 -14.89 11.95 18.54
C LYS A 297 -14.94 13.38 18.02
N VAL A 298 -16.02 14.07 18.38
CA VAL A 298 -16.13 15.50 18.14
C VAL A 298 -15.44 16.23 19.29
N LEU A 299 -14.35 16.93 19.00
CA LEU A 299 -13.56 17.64 19.99
C LEU A 299 -14.20 18.99 20.31
N ARG A 300 -14.56 19.17 21.58
CA ARG A 300 -15.16 20.40 22.13
C ARG A 300 -14.32 20.93 23.27
N ARG A 301 -14.26 22.26 23.39
CA ARG A 301 -13.84 22.93 24.63
C ARG A 301 -15.10 23.19 25.45
N GLN A 302 -14.97 23.23 26.76
CA GLN A 302 -16.11 23.42 27.66
C GLN A 302 -16.89 24.69 27.28
N TYR A 303 -18.22 24.56 27.13
CA TYR A 303 -19.14 25.64 26.73
C TYR A 303 -18.84 26.31 25.38
N LYS A 304 -18.06 25.67 24.51
CA LYS A 304 -17.77 26.16 23.16
C LYS A 304 -18.29 25.19 22.09
N PRO A 305 -18.56 25.68 20.88
CA PRO A 305 -18.87 24.80 19.75
C PRO A 305 -17.73 23.81 19.49
N PRO A 306 -18.02 22.67 18.81
CA PRO A 306 -17.00 21.82 18.20
C PRO A 306 -15.93 22.63 17.48
N HIS A 307 -14.67 22.26 17.67
CA HIS A 307 -13.55 22.88 16.94
C HIS A 307 -12.83 21.90 16.03
N ALA A 308 -12.95 20.60 16.28
CA ALA A 308 -12.35 19.57 15.45
C ALA A 308 -13.09 18.24 15.55
N VAL A 309 -12.82 17.36 14.61
CA VAL A 309 -13.28 15.97 14.58
C VAL A 309 -12.04 15.09 14.49
N GLU A 310 -11.93 14.14 15.42
CA GLU A 310 -10.89 13.12 15.41
C GLU A 310 -11.51 11.76 15.07
N THR A 311 -11.03 11.13 14.01
CA THR A 311 -11.41 9.77 13.62
C THR A 311 -10.23 8.84 13.85
N THR A 312 -10.40 7.84 14.72
CA THR A 312 -9.38 6.83 15.02
C THR A 312 -9.82 5.47 14.50
N LEU A 313 -9.03 4.88 13.62
CA LEU A 313 -9.05 3.46 13.29
C LEU A 313 -7.98 2.73 14.10
N THR A 314 -8.36 1.68 14.81
CA THR A 314 -7.47 0.77 15.53
C THR A 314 -7.77 -0.66 15.11
N TRP A 315 -6.72 -1.41 14.77
CA TRP A 315 -6.84 -2.82 14.43
C TRP A 315 -5.56 -3.58 14.80
N HIS A 316 -5.72 -4.62 15.62
CA HIS A 316 -4.65 -5.52 16.03
C HIS A 316 -5.15 -6.97 15.97
N PRO A 317 -5.32 -7.51 14.75
CA PRO A 317 -5.92 -8.82 14.54
C PRO A 317 -5.00 -9.94 15.02
N LYS A 318 -5.62 -11.06 15.40
CA LYS A 318 -4.91 -12.34 15.49
C LYS A 318 -4.55 -12.80 14.08
N LEU A 319 -3.29 -13.18 13.88
CA LEU A 319 -2.81 -13.67 12.58
C LEU A 319 -2.82 -15.20 12.56
N THR A 320 -3.12 -15.76 11.39
CA THR A 320 -2.98 -17.19 11.13
C THR A 320 -1.50 -17.53 11.01
N PRO A 321 -0.97 -18.54 11.73
CA PRO A 321 0.36 -19.08 11.47
C PRO A 321 0.37 -19.74 10.08
N THR A 322 1.03 -19.11 9.11
CA THR A 322 1.03 -19.55 7.72
C THR A 322 2.31 -19.09 7.00
N ARG A 323 2.48 -19.56 5.77
CA ARG A 323 3.48 -19.04 4.83
C ARG A 323 2.75 -18.41 3.64
N GLU A 324 2.86 -17.09 3.52
CA GLU A 324 2.35 -16.32 2.39
C GLU A 324 3.49 -15.66 1.62
N GLY A 325 3.85 -16.24 0.47
CA GLY A 325 5.04 -15.83 -0.28
C GLY A 325 6.30 -15.94 0.58
N PRO A 326 7.11 -14.87 0.71
CA PRO A 326 8.28 -14.89 1.58
C PRO A 326 7.93 -14.76 3.07
N LEU A 327 6.71 -14.34 3.43
CA LEU A 327 6.35 -14.14 4.84
C LEU A 327 5.99 -15.47 5.51
N LYS A 328 6.69 -15.81 6.59
CA LYS A 328 6.31 -16.86 7.55
C LYS A 328 5.83 -16.20 8.85
N THR A 329 4.60 -16.50 9.24
CA THR A 329 4.00 -16.07 10.51
C THR A 329 3.91 -17.22 11.49
N THR A 330 4.00 -16.92 12.79
CA THR A 330 3.83 -17.85 13.91
C THR A 330 2.68 -17.38 14.80
N ALA A 331 2.36 -18.15 15.84
CA ALA A 331 1.36 -17.75 16.83
C ALA A 331 1.76 -16.48 17.60
N ASP A 332 3.05 -16.16 17.65
CA ASP A 332 3.57 -14.97 18.33
C ASP A 332 3.62 -13.74 17.42
N THR A 333 3.45 -13.91 16.09
CA THR A 333 3.45 -12.80 15.15
C THR A 333 2.26 -11.88 15.44
N ALA A 334 2.52 -10.59 15.58
CA ALA A 334 1.48 -9.59 15.83
C ALA A 334 1.54 -8.45 14.82
N LEU A 335 0.36 -8.02 14.38
CA LEU A 335 0.13 -6.85 13.55
C LEU A 335 -0.62 -5.81 14.40
N ASP A 336 -0.14 -4.57 14.41
CA ASP A 336 -0.83 -3.41 14.98
C ASP A 336 -0.94 -2.34 13.89
N LEU A 337 -2.16 -1.83 13.70
CA LEU A 337 -2.46 -0.75 12.77
C LEU A 337 -3.31 0.30 13.49
N ARG A 338 -2.83 1.55 13.42
CA ARG A 338 -3.52 2.70 13.97
C ARG A 338 -3.49 3.87 12.99
N CYS A 339 -4.65 4.39 12.65
CA CYS A 339 -4.80 5.59 11.84
C CYS A 339 -5.60 6.63 12.63
N VAL A 340 -5.09 7.86 12.69
CA VAL A 340 -5.75 8.99 13.34
C VAL A 340 -5.87 10.11 12.30
N GLY A 341 -7.11 10.46 11.95
CA GLY A 341 -7.45 11.61 11.14
C GLY A 341 -7.97 12.74 12.02
N LEU A 342 -7.46 13.95 11.82
CA LEU A 342 -7.93 15.17 12.48
C LEU A 342 -8.43 16.16 11.42
N MET A 343 -9.69 16.54 11.52
CA MET A 343 -10.30 17.58 10.70
C MET A 343 -10.69 18.76 11.58
N ASN A 344 -10.09 19.92 11.34
CA ASN A 344 -10.45 21.14 12.05
C ASN A 344 -11.73 21.72 11.44
N LEU A 345 -12.72 22.02 12.28
CA LEU A 345 -14.02 22.57 11.89
C LEU A 345 -13.99 24.10 11.79
N ASP A 346 -12.96 24.74 12.32
CA ASP A 346 -12.74 26.19 12.28
C ASP A 346 -11.98 26.66 11.02
N GLY A 347 -11.71 25.75 10.08
CA GLY A 347 -10.98 26.06 8.85
C GLY A 347 -9.48 26.33 9.05
N SER A 348 -8.93 26.11 10.25
CA SER A 348 -7.52 26.41 10.59
C SER A 348 -6.47 25.57 9.85
N GLY A 349 -6.88 24.63 9.00
CA GLY A 349 -5.97 23.87 8.14
C GLY A 349 -6.65 22.72 7.39
N PRO A 350 -5.95 22.12 6.41
CA PRO A 350 -6.43 20.90 5.77
C PRO A 350 -6.47 19.73 6.79
N PRO A 351 -7.28 18.69 6.55
CA PRO A 351 -7.26 17.46 7.34
C PRO A 351 -5.85 16.88 7.43
N VAL A 352 -5.46 16.47 8.64
CA VAL A 352 -4.17 15.83 8.92
C VAL A 352 -4.42 14.37 9.25
N THR A 353 -3.62 13.49 8.69
CA THR A 353 -3.68 12.05 8.97
C THR A 353 -2.32 11.58 9.47
N GLU A 354 -2.35 10.78 10.53
CA GLU A 354 -1.21 10.03 11.04
C GLU A 354 -1.52 8.53 10.99
N VAL A 355 -0.69 7.77 10.29
CA VAL A 355 -0.78 6.32 10.18
C VAL A 355 0.44 5.71 10.85
N ARG A 356 0.20 4.76 11.75
CA ARG A 356 1.21 3.92 12.37
C ARG A 356 0.88 2.46 12.10
N GLY A 357 1.90 1.69 11.77
CA GLY A 357 1.76 0.25 11.67
C GLY A 357 3.01 -0.47 12.14
N GLU A 358 2.81 -1.62 12.77
CA GLU A 358 3.88 -2.49 13.25
C GLU A 358 3.56 -3.96 12.93
N LEU A 359 4.51 -4.65 12.30
CA LEU A 359 4.52 -6.12 12.22
C LEU A 359 5.69 -6.63 13.05
N SER A 360 5.42 -7.51 14.00
CA SER A 360 6.43 -8.02 14.95
C SER A 360 6.52 -9.53 14.95
N ARG A 361 7.73 -10.05 15.26
CA ARG A 361 8.04 -11.48 15.43
C ARG A 361 7.61 -12.33 14.22
N PHE A 362 8.18 -12.05 13.06
CA PHE A 362 7.95 -12.81 11.83
C PHE A 362 9.26 -13.15 11.13
N THR A 363 9.22 -14.04 10.16
CA THR A 363 10.39 -14.41 9.36
C THR A 363 10.10 -14.15 7.89
N LEU A 364 11.05 -13.52 7.19
CA LEU A 364 11.05 -13.53 5.72
C LEU A 364 11.96 -14.65 5.23
N SER A 365 11.38 -15.58 4.50
CA SER A 365 12.02 -16.75 3.93
C SER A 365 12.06 -16.66 2.42
N PHE A 366 13.26 -16.60 1.88
CA PHE A 366 13.48 -16.39 0.46
C PHE A 366 13.95 -17.68 -0.18
N ALA A 367 13.10 -18.23 -1.05
CA ALA A 367 13.34 -19.47 -1.80
C ALA A 367 13.86 -20.66 -0.95
N ASP A 368 13.52 -20.69 0.35
CA ASP A 368 14.02 -21.66 1.32
C ASP A 368 15.55 -21.77 1.37
N VAL A 369 16.25 -20.69 1.03
CA VAL A 369 17.72 -20.58 1.10
C VAL A 369 18.21 -19.54 2.11
N LEU A 370 17.40 -18.53 2.42
CA LEU A 370 17.72 -17.49 3.38
C LEU A 370 16.49 -17.19 4.23
N ASP A 371 16.63 -17.29 5.54
CA ASP A 371 15.62 -16.90 6.52
C ASP A 371 16.14 -15.70 7.31
N VAL A 372 15.35 -14.62 7.32
CA VAL A 372 15.61 -13.40 8.07
C VAL A 372 14.49 -13.24 9.09
N GLU A 373 14.80 -13.45 10.37
CA GLU A 373 13.88 -13.16 11.46
C GLU A 373 13.84 -11.66 11.72
N PHE A 374 12.65 -11.12 11.87
CA PHE A 374 12.39 -9.75 12.26
C PHE A 374 11.77 -9.72 13.65
N GLN A 375 12.38 -8.96 14.54
CA GLN A 375 11.76 -8.63 15.82
C GLN A 375 10.59 -7.66 15.59
N ARG A 376 10.81 -6.64 14.75
CA ARG A 376 9.75 -5.74 14.27
C ARG A 376 10.12 -4.98 13.00
N ILE A 377 9.10 -4.63 12.24
CA ILE A 377 9.09 -3.52 11.27
C ILE A 377 7.97 -2.59 11.71
N ALA A 378 8.30 -1.35 12.05
CA ALA A 378 7.36 -0.31 12.40
C ALA A 378 7.52 0.89 11.47
N PHE A 379 6.42 1.51 11.07
CA PHE A 379 6.42 2.73 10.28
C PHE A 379 5.48 3.78 10.87
N THR A 380 5.78 5.04 10.59
CA THR A 380 4.89 6.16 10.89
C THR A 380 4.90 7.13 9.73
N SER A 381 3.71 7.43 9.21
CA SER A 381 3.51 8.40 8.14
C SER A 381 2.56 9.49 8.61
N LYS A 382 2.91 10.75 8.35
CA LYS A 382 2.08 11.92 8.69
C LYS A 382 1.98 12.82 7.47
N SER A 383 0.81 13.43 7.27
CA SER A 383 0.59 14.41 6.20
C SER A 383 1.71 15.46 6.16
N GLY A 384 2.34 15.62 4.99
CA GLY A 384 3.39 16.61 4.77
C GLY A 384 4.79 16.23 5.28
N THR A 385 5.01 14.99 5.75
CA THR A 385 6.33 14.51 6.22
C THR A 385 6.76 13.23 5.50
N THR A 386 8.08 12.99 5.45
CA THR A 386 8.61 11.70 4.99
C THR A 386 8.29 10.61 6.00
N THR A 387 7.81 9.47 5.53
CA THR A 387 7.54 8.28 6.37
C THR A 387 8.80 7.88 7.13
N SER A 388 8.69 7.73 8.46
CA SER A 388 9.76 7.19 9.29
C SER A 388 9.63 5.67 9.39
N LEU A 389 10.74 4.97 9.27
CA LEU A 389 10.80 3.50 9.31
C LEU A 389 11.75 3.04 10.42
N ASP A 390 11.35 2.02 11.14
CA ASP A 390 12.07 1.47 12.28
C ASP A 390 12.05 -0.07 12.21
N VAL A 391 13.19 -0.64 11.85
CA VAL A 391 13.35 -2.07 11.58
C VAL A 391 14.34 -2.66 12.57
N LYS A 392 13.92 -3.72 13.27
CA LYS A 392 14.78 -4.54 14.12
C LYS A 392 14.83 -5.95 13.56
N VAL A 393 15.97 -6.31 12.99
CA VAL A 393 16.24 -7.66 12.53
C VAL A 393 16.78 -8.49 13.70
N GLY A 394 16.30 -9.72 13.81
CA GLY A 394 16.78 -10.74 14.72
C GLY A 394 17.89 -11.56 14.06
N LYS A 395 17.68 -12.87 14.00
CA LYS A 395 18.63 -13.81 13.41
C LYS A 395 18.49 -13.86 11.88
N VAL A 396 19.62 -13.93 11.19
CA VAL A 396 19.66 -14.37 9.79
C VAL A 396 20.30 -15.74 9.74
N GLY A 397 19.69 -16.66 9.00
CA GLY A 397 20.17 -18.03 8.83
C GLY A 397 20.04 -18.49 7.39
N PHE A 398 20.92 -19.41 6.99
CA PHE A 398 20.85 -20.05 5.69
C PHE A 398 20.11 -21.37 5.78
N SER A 399 19.26 -21.61 4.79
CA SER A 399 18.44 -22.81 4.68
C SER A 399 18.67 -23.53 3.34
N GLY A 400 18.03 -24.69 3.17
CA GLY A 400 18.09 -25.46 1.94
C GLY A 400 19.51 -25.77 1.48
N GLN A 401 19.79 -25.44 0.21
CA GLN A 401 21.08 -25.70 -0.43
C GLN A 401 22.21 -24.78 0.07
N LEU A 402 21.91 -23.66 0.72
CA LEU A 402 22.91 -22.72 1.24
C LEU A 402 23.28 -22.99 2.71
N LYS A 403 22.69 -24.02 3.34
CA LYS A 403 23.00 -24.38 4.74
C LYS A 403 24.49 -24.65 4.99
N PHE A 404 25.24 -25.13 3.98
CA PHE A 404 26.69 -25.32 4.09
C PHE A 404 27.44 -24.00 4.34
N LEU A 405 26.89 -22.84 3.96
CA LEU A 405 27.49 -21.54 4.28
C LEU A 405 27.48 -21.27 5.79
N ASP A 406 26.45 -21.74 6.50
CA ASP A 406 26.40 -21.68 7.96
C ASP A 406 27.42 -22.62 8.62
N GLU A 407 27.71 -23.77 8.00
CA GLU A 407 28.76 -24.69 8.44
C GLU A 407 30.15 -24.13 8.14
N LEU A 408 30.37 -23.61 6.94
CA LEU A 408 31.63 -22.99 6.51
C LEU A 408 31.98 -21.77 7.38
N ARG A 409 30.97 -21.01 7.81
CA ARG A 409 31.12 -19.92 8.78
C ARG A 409 31.78 -20.37 10.09
N GLN A 410 31.54 -21.61 10.55
CA GLN A 410 32.13 -22.12 11.80
C GLN A 410 33.64 -22.40 11.68
N TYR A 411 34.13 -22.60 10.45
CA TYR A 411 35.54 -22.91 10.17
C TYR A 411 36.36 -21.70 9.73
N LEU A 412 35.71 -20.54 9.54
CA LEU A 412 36.37 -19.29 9.20
C LEU A 412 36.65 -18.48 10.47
N PRO A 413 37.82 -17.80 10.58
CA PRO A 413 38.10 -16.93 11.71
C PRO A 413 36.99 -15.89 11.84
N SER A 414 36.58 -15.61 13.08
CA SER A 414 35.42 -14.81 13.47
C SER A 414 35.09 -13.71 12.47
N ILE A 415 34.02 -13.92 11.69
CA ILE A 415 33.55 -12.92 10.72
C ILE A 415 32.99 -11.76 11.54
N ALA A 416 33.70 -10.63 11.52
CA ALA A 416 33.38 -9.48 12.35
C ALA A 416 32.00 -8.87 12.04
N ASN A 417 31.38 -9.21 10.91
CA ASN A 417 30.14 -8.62 10.46
C ASN A 417 29.12 -9.71 10.19
N GLY A 418 28.01 -9.70 10.92
CA GLY A 418 26.83 -10.48 10.59
C GLY A 418 26.26 -10.10 9.21
N PRO A 419 25.04 -10.54 8.87
CA PRO A 419 24.36 -10.06 7.67
C PRO A 419 24.39 -8.53 7.58
N ARG A 420 24.78 -8.00 6.41
CA ARG A 420 24.55 -6.61 6.03
C ARG A 420 23.05 -6.40 5.94
N ILE A 421 22.52 -5.48 6.72
CA ILE A 421 21.11 -5.09 6.66
C ILE A 421 21.09 -3.59 6.39
N ASN A 422 20.53 -3.21 5.25
CA ASN A 422 20.26 -1.82 4.91
C ASN A 422 18.75 -1.63 4.82
N VAL A 423 18.26 -0.55 5.42
CA VAL A 423 16.82 -0.24 5.50
C VAL A 423 16.67 1.23 5.17
N ASP A 424 15.87 1.52 4.15
CA ASP A 424 15.58 2.88 3.71
C ASP A 424 14.10 3.03 3.32
N SER A 425 13.72 4.19 2.77
CA SER A 425 12.35 4.47 2.33
C SER A 425 11.90 3.61 1.14
N ASP A 426 12.84 3.04 0.39
CA ASP A 426 12.57 2.32 -0.85
C ASP A 426 12.47 0.81 -0.61
N GLY A 427 13.11 0.30 0.46
CA GLY A 427 13.00 -1.10 0.84
C GLY A 427 13.95 -1.57 1.94
N ILE A 428 14.03 -2.89 2.06
CA ILE A 428 14.98 -3.61 2.92
C ILE A 428 15.93 -4.42 2.03
N ASP A 429 17.22 -4.25 2.24
CA ASP A 429 18.29 -5.05 1.61
C ASP A 429 19.00 -5.84 2.71
N VAL A 430 18.88 -7.16 2.65
CA VAL A 430 19.60 -8.07 3.55
C VAL A 430 20.59 -8.87 2.72
N GLY A 431 21.87 -8.68 2.99
CA GLY A 431 22.96 -9.38 2.35
C GLY A 431 23.87 -10.07 3.35
N TYR A 432 24.59 -11.07 2.89
CA TYR A 432 25.68 -11.68 3.62
C TYR A 432 26.84 -11.90 2.66
N THR A 433 28.05 -11.73 3.14
CA THR A 433 29.26 -11.92 2.34
C THR A 433 30.27 -12.72 3.16
N LEU A 434 30.67 -13.84 2.60
CA LEU A 434 31.66 -14.76 3.14
C LEU A 434 32.96 -14.59 2.36
N ALA A 435 33.94 -13.93 2.96
CA ALA A 435 35.29 -13.92 2.41
C ALA A 435 35.92 -15.31 2.60
N VAL A 436 36.35 -15.93 1.50
CA VAL A 436 37.10 -17.18 1.52
C VAL A 436 38.59 -16.82 1.60
N PRO A 437 39.34 -17.36 2.59
CA PRO A 437 40.77 -17.14 2.71
C PRO A 437 41.50 -17.50 1.42
N SER A 438 42.65 -16.86 1.19
CA SER A 438 43.46 -17.20 0.02
C SER A 438 43.91 -18.66 0.08
N VAL A 439 43.66 -19.40 -1.00
CA VAL A 439 44.03 -20.82 -1.12
C VAL A 439 45.24 -20.90 -2.03
N ALA A 440 46.39 -21.28 -1.47
CA ALA A 440 47.61 -21.54 -2.22
C ALA A 440 47.86 -23.05 -2.31
N MET A 441 48.01 -23.58 -3.53
CA MET A 441 48.30 -24.97 -3.83
C MET A 441 49.41 -25.06 -4.89
N GLY A 442 50.68 -25.04 -4.43
CA GLY A 442 51.84 -25.13 -5.32
C GLY A 442 51.90 -23.95 -6.29
N VAL A 443 51.65 -24.22 -7.58
CA VAL A 443 51.61 -23.20 -8.64
C VAL A 443 50.26 -22.47 -8.73
N PHE A 444 49.22 -22.93 -8.04
CA PHE A 444 47.89 -22.33 -8.04
C PHE A 444 47.68 -21.41 -6.83
N LEU A 445 47.13 -20.23 -7.05
CA LEU A 445 46.78 -19.25 -6.01
C LEU A 445 45.39 -18.66 -6.31
N LEU A 446 44.45 -18.83 -5.39
CA LEU A 446 43.12 -18.20 -5.43
C LEU A 446 43.03 -17.15 -4.32
N GLN A 447 42.69 -15.91 -4.69
CA GLN A 447 42.61 -14.77 -3.79
C GLN A 447 41.30 -14.01 -4.01
N ASN A 448 40.94 -13.19 -3.03
CA ASN A 448 39.76 -12.30 -3.07
C ASN A 448 38.45 -13.02 -3.42
N LEU A 449 38.38 -14.34 -3.20
CA LEU A 449 37.14 -15.07 -3.39
C LEU A 449 36.18 -14.69 -2.27
N ALA A 450 35.04 -14.14 -2.64
CA ALA A 450 33.92 -13.95 -1.74
C ALA A 450 32.69 -14.68 -2.26
N LEU A 451 31.90 -15.27 -1.37
CA LEU A 451 30.57 -15.77 -1.68
C LEU A 451 29.55 -14.87 -1.02
N SER A 452 28.57 -14.38 -1.77
CA SER A 452 27.55 -13.48 -1.25
C SER A 452 26.16 -13.93 -1.65
N ALA A 453 25.22 -13.70 -0.75
CA ALA A 453 23.80 -13.87 -0.98
C ALA A 453 23.10 -12.65 -0.42
N SER A 454 22.25 -12.00 -1.21
CA SER A 454 21.45 -10.87 -0.78
C SER A 454 20.02 -10.97 -1.26
N VAL A 455 19.13 -10.30 -0.55
CA VAL A 455 17.72 -10.20 -0.88
C VAL A 455 17.29 -8.75 -0.72
N ARG A 456 16.61 -8.23 -1.74
CA ARG A 456 16.01 -6.91 -1.74
C ARG A 456 14.49 -7.04 -1.72
N LEU A 457 13.89 -6.43 -0.71
CA LEU A 457 12.46 -6.29 -0.50
C LEU A 457 12.05 -4.83 -0.73
N PRO A 458 11.57 -4.47 -1.92
CA PRO A 458 11.13 -3.11 -2.20
C PRO A 458 9.72 -2.82 -1.64
N PHE A 459 9.46 -1.59 -1.20
CA PHE A 459 8.16 -1.16 -0.66
C PHE A 459 7.22 -0.55 -1.69
N ASN A 460 7.69 -0.36 -2.93
CA ASN A 460 6.91 0.19 -4.04
C ASN A 460 6.01 -0.87 -4.74
N GLY A 461 6.05 -2.12 -4.28
CA GLY A 461 5.29 -3.25 -4.86
C GLY A 461 6.03 -4.04 -5.93
N ASP A 462 7.28 -3.69 -6.28
CA ASP A 462 8.12 -4.48 -7.18
C ASP A 462 8.38 -5.91 -6.62
N PRO A 463 8.66 -6.90 -7.49
CA PRO A 463 8.98 -8.25 -7.04
C PRO A 463 10.20 -8.28 -6.12
N VAL A 464 10.16 -9.17 -5.12
CA VAL A 464 11.32 -9.46 -4.28
C VAL A 464 12.41 -10.12 -5.11
N GLU A 465 13.63 -9.62 -5.03
CA GLU A 465 14.79 -10.14 -5.75
C GLU A 465 15.81 -10.74 -4.79
N ALA A 466 16.27 -11.96 -5.09
CA ALA A 466 17.38 -12.61 -4.42
C ALA A 466 18.58 -12.68 -5.38
N THR A 467 19.77 -12.30 -4.91
CA THR A 467 21.01 -12.35 -5.68
C THR A 467 22.02 -13.25 -4.98
N PHE A 468 22.55 -14.22 -5.70
CA PHE A 468 23.73 -14.98 -5.30
C PHE A 468 24.90 -14.52 -6.16
N ALA A 469 26.05 -14.23 -5.55
CA ALA A 469 27.25 -13.85 -6.29
C ALA A 469 28.53 -14.48 -5.74
N VAL A 470 29.35 -14.97 -6.68
CA VAL A 470 30.75 -15.35 -6.48
C VAL A 470 31.60 -14.15 -6.82
N SER A 471 31.99 -13.41 -5.79
CA SER A 471 32.69 -12.12 -5.84
C SER A 471 31.84 -11.05 -6.55
N SER A 472 32.09 -9.78 -6.25
CA SER A 472 31.34 -8.70 -6.91
C SER A 472 32.08 -8.23 -8.14
N ARG A 473 31.40 -7.47 -9.00
CA ARG A 473 32.03 -6.85 -10.17
C ARG A 473 33.16 -5.90 -9.78
N GLU A 474 32.96 -5.19 -8.67
CA GLU A 474 33.88 -4.21 -8.11
C GLU A 474 35.07 -4.89 -7.41
N HIS A 475 34.87 -6.13 -6.94
CA HIS A 475 35.86 -6.92 -6.22
C HIS A 475 35.87 -8.37 -6.76
N PRO A 476 36.40 -8.61 -7.97
CA PRO A 476 36.47 -9.95 -8.55
C PRO A 476 37.45 -10.85 -7.79
N PHE A 477 37.21 -12.16 -7.84
CA PHE A 477 38.20 -13.14 -7.38
C PHE A 477 39.40 -13.15 -8.33
N LEU A 478 40.56 -13.52 -7.82
CA LEU A 478 41.80 -13.64 -8.59
C LEU A 478 42.29 -15.09 -8.57
N ALA A 479 42.55 -15.66 -9.73
CA ALA A 479 43.08 -17.01 -9.88
C ALA A 479 44.39 -16.96 -10.68
N THR A 480 45.48 -17.43 -10.08
CA THR A 480 46.81 -17.45 -10.69
C THR A 480 47.35 -18.87 -10.76
N VAL A 481 47.88 -19.25 -11.93
CA VAL A 481 48.63 -20.48 -12.17
C VAL A 481 50.01 -20.12 -12.71
N SER A 482 51.04 -20.27 -11.88
CA SER A 482 52.41 -19.83 -12.18
C SER A 482 52.48 -18.34 -12.55
N LEU A 483 52.69 -18.01 -13.82
CA LEU A 483 52.77 -16.64 -14.36
C LEU A 483 51.48 -16.20 -15.08
N PHE A 484 50.52 -17.11 -15.23
CA PHE A 484 49.23 -16.83 -15.83
C PHE A 484 48.24 -16.47 -14.72
N GLY A 485 47.86 -15.21 -14.65
CA GLY A 485 46.90 -14.67 -13.70
C GLY A 485 45.57 -14.39 -14.37
N GLY A 486 44.52 -14.30 -13.59
CA GLY A 486 43.19 -13.99 -14.09
C GLY A 486 42.26 -13.70 -12.93
N GLY A 487 40.99 -13.54 -13.27
CA GLY A 487 39.98 -13.26 -12.28
C GLY A 487 38.58 -13.31 -12.85
N GLY A 488 37.62 -13.03 -12.00
CA GLY A 488 36.24 -13.02 -12.45
C GLY A 488 35.25 -12.76 -11.34
N PHE A 489 34.00 -12.74 -11.76
CA PHE A 489 32.87 -12.75 -10.85
C PHE A 489 31.67 -13.39 -11.56
N LEU A 490 30.71 -13.84 -10.77
CA LEU A 490 29.44 -14.36 -11.27
C LEU A 490 28.33 -13.93 -10.34
N ALA A 491 27.25 -13.38 -10.87
CA ALA A 491 26.07 -12.98 -10.12
C ALA A 491 24.81 -13.50 -10.80
N LEU A 492 23.95 -14.16 -10.05
CA LEU A 492 22.64 -14.65 -10.46
C LEU A 492 21.58 -13.97 -9.61
N THR A 493 20.70 -13.20 -10.24
CA THR A 493 19.52 -12.59 -9.61
C THR A 493 18.27 -13.31 -10.06
N VAL A 494 17.48 -13.76 -9.10
CA VAL A 494 16.20 -14.44 -9.30
C VAL A 494 15.10 -13.69 -8.54
N ASN A 495 13.88 -13.75 -9.04
CA ASN A 495 12.70 -13.35 -8.29
C ASN A 495 11.83 -14.59 -8.01
N THR A 496 10.63 -14.39 -7.47
CA THR A 496 9.69 -15.48 -7.13
C THR A 496 9.13 -16.26 -8.33
N SER A 497 9.36 -15.80 -9.56
CA SER A 497 8.72 -16.33 -10.76
C SER A 497 9.72 -16.77 -11.83
N GLU A 498 10.91 -16.18 -11.90
CA GLU A 498 11.89 -16.40 -12.95
C GLU A 498 13.32 -15.95 -12.58
N VAL A 499 14.27 -16.29 -13.45
CA VAL A 499 15.62 -15.70 -13.43
C VAL A 499 15.55 -14.29 -14.03
N VAL A 500 15.95 -13.29 -13.25
CA VAL A 500 15.90 -11.87 -13.64
C VAL A 500 17.17 -11.44 -14.35
N ARG A 501 18.33 -11.88 -13.84
CA ARG A 501 19.63 -11.50 -14.36
C ARG A 501 20.67 -12.59 -14.13
N LEU A 502 21.49 -12.84 -15.15
CA LEU A 502 22.77 -13.54 -15.00
C LEU A 502 23.87 -12.62 -15.52
N GLU A 503 24.80 -12.24 -14.66
CA GLU A 503 25.95 -11.39 -14.98
C GLU A 503 27.22 -12.12 -14.59
N GLY A 504 28.25 -12.11 -15.43
CA GLY A 504 29.52 -12.72 -15.07
C GLY A 504 30.65 -12.27 -15.95
N GLN A 505 31.85 -12.38 -15.41
CA GLN A 505 33.10 -12.10 -16.11
C GLN A 505 34.11 -13.17 -15.77
N VAL A 506 34.86 -13.60 -16.77
CA VAL A 506 36.10 -14.36 -16.58
C VAL A 506 37.17 -13.70 -17.43
N GLU A 507 38.32 -13.44 -16.82
CA GLU A 507 39.51 -12.94 -17.48
C GLU A 507 40.73 -13.80 -17.15
N PHE A 508 41.64 -13.88 -18.10
CA PHE A 508 42.90 -14.58 -18.02
C PHE A 508 43.98 -13.72 -18.68
N GLY A 509 45.22 -13.87 -18.24
CA GLY A 509 46.30 -13.01 -18.68
C GLY A 509 47.64 -13.41 -18.08
N ALA A 510 48.63 -12.57 -18.33
CA ALA A 510 49.95 -12.69 -17.74
C ALA A 510 50.44 -11.32 -17.34
N ALA A 511 51.18 -11.25 -16.24
CA ALA A 511 51.84 -10.05 -15.79
C ALA A 511 53.29 -10.36 -15.42
N VAL A 512 54.19 -9.45 -15.80
CA VAL A 512 55.61 -9.50 -15.45
C VAL A 512 56.00 -8.14 -14.92
N ALA A 513 56.69 -8.12 -13.78
CA ALA A 513 57.26 -6.92 -13.21
C ALA A 513 58.75 -7.14 -12.94
N LEU A 514 59.56 -6.10 -13.21
CA LEU A 514 61.00 -6.09 -12.98
C LEU A 514 61.36 -4.82 -12.20
N ASN A 515 62.19 -4.97 -11.18
CA ASN A 515 62.70 -3.85 -10.39
C ASN A 515 64.23 -3.94 -10.32
N LEU A 516 64.92 -2.94 -10.84
CA LEU A 516 66.38 -2.82 -10.89
C LEU A 516 66.92 -1.79 -9.87
N GLY A 517 66.09 -1.34 -8.93
CA GLY A 517 66.41 -0.33 -7.92
C GLY A 517 66.34 1.10 -8.45
N VAL A 518 67.01 1.40 -9.57
CA VAL A 518 66.97 2.74 -10.21
C VAL A 518 65.80 2.93 -11.18
N ALA A 519 65.26 1.82 -11.69
CA ALA A 519 64.08 1.79 -12.52
C ALA A 519 63.26 0.53 -12.24
N SER A 520 61.95 0.68 -12.19
CA SER A 520 60.99 -0.42 -12.07
C SER A 520 59.98 -0.33 -13.20
N GLY A 521 59.57 -1.48 -13.73
CA GLY A 521 58.55 -1.54 -14.75
C GLY A 521 57.68 -2.77 -14.60
N SER A 522 56.42 -2.65 -15.01
CA SER A 522 55.48 -3.76 -15.06
C SER A 522 54.73 -3.75 -16.37
N VAL A 523 54.42 -4.94 -16.88
CA VAL A 523 53.55 -5.13 -18.04
C VAL A 523 52.56 -6.23 -17.70
N SER A 524 51.30 -6.00 -18.02
CA SER A 524 50.23 -6.99 -17.90
C SER A 524 49.38 -7.01 -19.16
N VAL A 525 49.02 -8.19 -19.64
CA VAL A 525 48.05 -8.39 -20.72
C VAL A 525 46.98 -9.34 -20.21
N THR A 526 45.72 -8.90 -20.25
CA THR A 526 44.56 -9.69 -19.86
C THR A 526 43.53 -9.70 -20.98
N ALA A 527 42.92 -10.86 -21.22
CA ALA A 527 41.79 -11.03 -22.11
C ALA A 527 40.65 -11.68 -21.33
N GLY A 528 39.42 -11.32 -21.64
CA GLY A 528 38.27 -11.83 -20.92
C GLY A 528 36.98 -11.76 -21.69
N VAL A 529 35.97 -12.40 -21.13
CA VAL A 529 34.60 -12.36 -21.61
C VAL A 529 33.71 -11.89 -20.47
N TYR A 530 32.91 -10.88 -20.76
CA TYR A 530 31.83 -10.38 -19.93
C TYR A 530 30.49 -10.79 -20.54
N LEU A 531 29.65 -11.39 -19.72
CA LEU A 531 28.30 -11.87 -20.04
C LEU A 531 27.31 -11.08 -19.20
N ARG A 532 26.26 -10.58 -19.84
CA ARG A 532 25.07 -10.09 -19.13
C ARG A 532 23.82 -10.53 -19.86
N LEU A 533 22.98 -11.26 -19.16
CA LEU A 533 21.67 -11.72 -19.60
C LEU A 533 20.63 -11.06 -18.69
N ASP A 534 19.76 -10.24 -19.26
CA ASP A 534 18.60 -9.69 -18.57
C ASP A 534 17.36 -9.75 -19.49
N LYS A 535 16.20 -9.38 -18.95
CA LYS A 535 14.93 -9.37 -19.71
C LYS A 535 14.93 -8.42 -20.91
N LYS A 536 15.77 -7.38 -20.89
CA LYS A 536 15.82 -6.35 -21.93
C LYS A 536 16.78 -6.74 -23.05
N GLY A 537 17.68 -7.69 -22.81
CA GLY A 537 18.51 -8.30 -23.83
C GLY A 537 19.66 -9.12 -23.25
N SER A 538 20.31 -9.88 -24.13
CA SER A 538 21.58 -10.51 -23.86
C SER A 538 22.71 -9.65 -24.43
N SER A 539 23.83 -9.57 -23.72
CA SER A 539 25.05 -8.96 -24.24
C SER A 539 26.25 -9.81 -23.86
N ILE A 540 27.16 -9.97 -24.80
CA ILE A 540 28.42 -10.67 -24.61
C ILE A 540 29.51 -9.73 -25.09
N THR A 541 30.48 -9.42 -24.24
CA THR A 541 31.62 -8.57 -24.57
C THR A 541 32.90 -9.36 -24.39
N GLY A 542 33.61 -9.61 -25.49
CA GLY A 542 35.01 -10.01 -25.41
C GLY A 542 35.88 -8.77 -25.25
N PHE A 543 36.84 -8.79 -24.34
CA PHE A 543 37.78 -7.68 -24.17
C PHE A 543 39.22 -8.13 -24.06
N LEU A 544 40.14 -7.24 -24.44
CA LEU A 544 41.58 -7.36 -24.30
C LEU A 544 42.09 -6.05 -23.69
N ARG A 545 42.81 -6.16 -22.58
CA ARG A 545 43.47 -5.05 -21.90
C ARG A 545 44.96 -5.32 -21.84
N ALA A 546 45.76 -4.33 -22.18
CA ALA A 546 47.19 -4.36 -21.95
C ALA A 546 47.60 -3.10 -21.20
N TYR A 547 48.36 -3.26 -20.14
CA TYR A 547 48.87 -2.18 -19.32
C TYR A 547 50.38 -2.32 -19.20
N GLY A 548 51.10 -1.22 -19.32
CA GLY A 548 52.53 -1.17 -19.09
C GLY A 548 52.90 0.11 -18.36
N GLU A 549 53.81 0.01 -17.40
CA GLU A 549 54.30 1.15 -16.64
C GLU A 549 55.81 1.04 -16.46
N LEU A 550 56.49 2.19 -16.52
CA LEU A 550 57.91 2.35 -16.22
C LEU A 550 58.07 3.56 -15.29
N ASP A 551 58.68 3.33 -14.13
CA ASP A 551 59.06 4.35 -13.16
C ASP A 551 60.60 4.39 -13.04
N ILE A 552 61.16 5.59 -13.15
CA ILE A 552 62.58 5.87 -13.00
C ILE A 552 62.76 6.83 -11.83
N LEU A 553 63.33 6.32 -10.75
CA LEU A 553 63.65 7.05 -9.51
C LEU A 553 62.46 7.79 -8.85
N GLY A 554 61.21 7.48 -9.21
CA GLY A 554 60.03 8.23 -8.75
C GLY A 554 59.91 9.63 -9.39
N ILE A 555 60.81 9.98 -10.32
CA ILE A 555 60.86 11.28 -10.99
C ILE A 555 60.15 11.21 -12.33
N VAL A 556 60.34 10.13 -13.08
CA VAL A 556 59.71 9.95 -14.40
C VAL A 556 58.87 8.69 -14.37
N ASN A 557 57.57 8.83 -14.64
CA ASN A 557 56.63 7.73 -14.73
C ASN A 557 55.91 7.77 -16.08
N ILE A 558 55.97 6.66 -16.82
CA ILE A 558 55.31 6.49 -18.10
C ILE A 558 54.38 5.30 -17.96
N SER A 559 53.09 5.49 -18.23
CA SER A 559 52.13 4.40 -18.32
C SER A 559 51.37 4.40 -19.64
N VAL A 560 51.13 3.21 -20.15
CA VAL A 560 50.37 2.96 -21.38
C VAL A 560 49.28 1.96 -21.05
N GLU A 561 48.04 2.34 -21.33
CA GLU A 561 46.88 1.49 -21.20
C GLU A 561 46.20 1.32 -22.56
N PHE A 562 46.13 0.09 -23.03
CA PHE A 562 45.35 -0.34 -24.18
C PHE A 562 44.12 -1.09 -23.69
N PHE A 563 42.96 -0.76 -24.24
CA PHE A 563 41.72 -1.49 -24.03
C PHE A 563 41.02 -1.70 -25.38
N LEU A 564 40.58 -2.92 -25.65
CA LEU A 564 39.75 -3.29 -26.79
C LEU A 564 38.56 -4.07 -26.26
N GLY A 565 37.34 -3.65 -26.57
CA GLY A 565 36.10 -4.33 -26.27
C GLY A 565 35.31 -4.60 -27.55
N LEU A 566 34.76 -5.80 -27.67
CA LEU A 566 33.90 -6.25 -28.75
C LEU A 566 32.59 -6.77 -28.15
N THR A 567 31.54 -5.96 -28.21
CA THR A 567 30.23 -6.25 -27.63
C THR A 567 29.25 -6.70 -28.69
N PHE A 568 28.71 -7.91 -28.55
CA PHE A 568 27.60 -8.42 -29.33
C PHE A 568 26.26 -8.07 -28.65
N GLN A 569 25.34 -7.49 -29.41
CA GLN A 569 23.96 -7.19 -29.00
C GLN A 569 22.96 -7.71 -30.04
N PRO A 570 21.88 -8.39 -29.62
CA PRO A 570 20.75 -8.74 -30.50
C PRO A 570 20.14 -7.49 -31.16
N PRO A 571 19.61 -7.59 -32.40
CA PRO A 571 19.41 -8.82 -33.16
C PRO A 571 20.59 -9.28 -34.03
N LYS A 572 21.68 -8.51 -34.22
CA LYS A 572 22.87 -8.92 -35.02
C LYS A 572 24.00 -7.88 -35.03
N THR A 573 24.13 -7.03 -34.00
CA THR A 573 25.09 -5.91 -34.02
C THR A 573 26.30 -6.22 -33.16
N LEU A 574 27.50 -6.17 -33.76
CA LEU A 574 28.77 -6.22 -33.05
C LEU A 574 29.34 -4.80 -32.97
N TYR A 575 29.46 -4.26 -31.77
CA TYR A 575 30.07 -2.96 -31.51
C TYR A 575 31.49 -3.16 -30.98
N GLY A 576 32.48 -2.57 -31.66
CA GLY A 576 33.86 -2.56 -31.25
C GLY A 576 34.30 -1.18 -30.76
N TYR A 577 34.95 -1.14 -29.60
CA TYR A 577 35.56 0.04 -29.01
C TYR A 577 37.01 -0.27 -28.67
N ALA A 578 37.95 0.58 -29.09
CA ALA A 578 39.34 0.49 -28.69
C ALA A 578 39.83 1.84 -28.17
N SER A 579 40.65 1.83 -27.12
CA SER A 579 41.30 3.03 -26.62
C SER A 579 42.74 2.76 -26.22
N VAL A 580 43.61 3.73 -26.50
CA VAL A 580 44.99 3.76 -26.03
C VAL A 580 45.22 5.05 -25.27
N THR A 581 45.54 4.94 -23.98
CA THR A 581 45.85 6.07 -23.12
C THR A 581 47.33 6.00 -22.78
N VAL A 582 48.07 7.04 -23.13
CA VAL A 582 49.47 7.21 -22.74
C VAL A 582 49.53 8.35 -21.74
N ARG A 583 50.11 8.09 -20.56
CA ARG A 583 50.33 9.07 -19.51
C ARG A 583 51.82 9.19 -19.24
N VAL A 584 52.30 10.44 -19.20
CA VAL A 584 53.67 10.76 -18.83
C VAL A 584 53.62 11.72 -17.65
N ARG A 585 54.34 11.37 -16.58
CA ARG A 585 54.55 12.22 -15.40
C ARG A 585 56.04 12.47 -15.23
N VAL A 586 56.40 13.74 -15.05
CA VAL A 586 57.75 14.18 -14.72
C VAL A 586 57.69 15.09 -13.48
N ALA A 587 58.26 14.63 -12.38
CA ALA A 587 58.16 15.23 -11.05
C ALA A 587 56.69 15.52 -10.65
N PHE A 588 56.30 16.80 -10.62
CA PHE A 588 54.95 17.24 -10.21
C PHE A 588 54.00 17.46 -11.39
N PHE A 589 54.49 17.37 -12.64
CA PHE A 589 53.71 17.60 -13.85
C PHE A 589 53.28 16.27 -14.48
N SER A 590 52.04 16.18 -14.97
CA SER A 590 51.57 14.98 -15.65
C SER A 590 50.54 15.29 -16.72
N GLU A 591 50.76 14.73 -17.90
CA GLU A 591 49.89 14.87 -19.07
C GLU A 591 49.46 13.49 -19.56
N SER A 592 48.24 13.39 -20.09
CA SER A 592 47.67 12.15 -20.64
C SER A 592 47.01 12.39 -21.98
N VAL A 593 47.33 11.54 -22.96
CA VAL A 593 46.73 11.54 -24.30
C VAL A 593 45.97 10.24 -24.49
N THR A 594 44.69 10.33 -24.83
CA THR A 594 43.83 9.17 -25.12
C THR A 594 43.38 9.19 -26.58
N MET A 595 43.70 8.13 -27.30
CA MET A 595 43.19 7.86 -28.65
C MET A 595 42.06 6.84 -28.56
N LYS A 596 40.95 7.06 -29.27
CA LYS A 596 39.77 6.17 -29.29
C LYS A 596 39.41 5.80 -30.72
N LEU A 597 38.96 4.56 -30.92
CA LEU A 597 38.43 4.05 -32.18
C LEU A 597 37.13 3.30 -31.88
N GLU A 598 36.08 3.64 -32.59
CA GLU A 598 34.77 2.98 -32.49
C GLU A 598 34.36 2.44 -33.86
N ARG A 599 33.84 1.22 -33.90
CA ARG A 599 33.36 0.60 -35.12
C ARG A 599 32.19 -0.33 -34.84
N SER A 600 31.06 -0.13 -35.51
CA SER A 600 29.91 -1.03 -35.46
C SER A 600 29.83 -1.89 -36.72
N PHE A 601 29.52 -3.17 -36.55
CA PHE A 601 29.19 -4.11 -37.60
C PHE A 601 27.74 -4.56 -37.39
N SER A 602 26.83 -4.11 -38.23
CA SER A 602 25.47 -4.67 -38.32
C SER A 602 25.52 -5.91 -39.20
N GLY A 603 25.04 -7.05 -38.73
CA GLY A 603 24.94 -8.26 -39.54
C GLY A 603 24.10 -8.00 -40.80
N GLY A 604 24.64 -8.37 -41.97
CA GLY A 604 23.89 -8.35 -43.22
C GLY A 604 22.74 -9.37 -43.19
N ASN A 605 21.74 -9.17 -44.04
CA ASN A 605 20.71 -10.18 -44.28
C ASN A 605 21.37 -11.48 -44.74
N ASP A 606 20.91 -12.63 -44.23
CA ASP A 606 21.35 -13.92 -44.75
C ASP A 606 21.07 -13.94 -46.27
N PRO A 607 22.03 -14.36 -47.12
CA PRO A 607 21.83 -14.32 -48.55
C PRO A 607 20.58 -15.13 -48.90
N SER A 608 19.65 -14.52 -49.64
CA SER A 608 18.48 -15.23 -50.09
C SER A 608 18.89 -16.42 -50.97
N PHE A 609 18.02 -17.42 -51.11
CA PHE A 609 18.31 -18.56 -52.00
C PHE A 609 18.71 -18.09 -53.42
N ALA A 610 18.10 -17.01 -53.91
CA ALA A 610 18.44 -16.39 -55.21
C ALA A 610 19.81 -15.68 -55.22
N GLN A 611 20.28 -15.18 -54.08
CA GLN A 611 21.63 -14.59 -53.95
C GLN A 611 22.71 -15.66 -53.78
N ALA A 612 22.39 -16.77 -53.10
CA ALA A 612 23.29 -17.91 -52.95
C ALA A 612 23.37 -18.78 -54.23
N PHE A 613 22.27 -18.85 -54.99
CA PHE A 613 22.16 -19.58 -56.26
C PHE A 613 21.65 -18.62 -57.37
N PRO A 614 22.48 -17.66 -57.82
CA PRO A 614 22.08 -16.68 -58.82
C PRO A 614 21.82 -17.29 -60.20
N THR A 615 22.29 -18.51 -60.43
CA THR A 615 22.05 -19.30 -61.64
C THR A 615 21.68 -20.73 -61.26
N ALA A 616 21.08 -21.48 -62.19
CA ALA A 616 20.67 -22.87 -61.93
C ALA A 616 21.86 -23.85 -61.77
N GLN A 617 23.05 -23.48 -62.24
CA GLN A 617 24.19 -24.38 -62.34
C GLN A 617 24.74 -24.82 -60.96
N PRO A 618 25.01 -23.92 -59.99
CA PRO A 618 25.55 -24.32 -58.69
C PRO A 618 24.54 -25.14 -57.86
N TRP A 619 23.24 -24.95 -58.07
CA TRP A 619 22.20 -25.78 -57.47
C TRP A 619 22.23 -27.20 -58.04
N ARG A 620 22.35 -27.34 -59.36
CA ARG A 620 22.48 -28.64 -60.03
C ARG A 620 23.76 -29.37 -59.63
N ASP A 621 24.87 -28.65 -59.51
CA ASP A 621 26.15 -29.23 -59.07
C ASP A 621 26.06 -29.72 -57.61
N ARG A 622 25.38 -28.97 -56.74
CA ARG A 622 25.08 -29.41 -55.38
C ARG A 622 24.21 -30.68 -55.38
N CYS A 623 23.08 -30.68 -56.10
CA CYS A 623 22.22 -31.87 -56.20
C CYS A 623 22.98 -33.09 -56.74
N ALA A 624 23.83 -32.90 -57.75
CA ALA A 624 24.64 -33.96 -58.33
C ALA A 624 25.71 -34.50 -57.36
N ALA A 625 26.27 -33.65 -56.49
CA ALA A 625 27.24 -34.06 -55.48
C ALA A 625 26.62 -34.91 -54.35
N PHE A 626 25.32 -34.74 -54.08
CA PHE A 626 24.58 -35.52 -53.08
C PHE A 626 23.78 -36.69 -53.67
N ALA A 627 23.61 -36.75 -54.99
CA ALA A 627 22.98 -37.87 -55.70
C ALA A 627 23.60 -39.27 -55.44
N PRO A 628 24.90 -39.43 -55.10
CA PRO A 628 25.47 -40.75 -54.76
C PRO A 628 25.19 -41.21 -53.31
N MET A 629 24.51 -40.41 -52.48
CA MET A 629 24.18 -40.74 -51.08
C MET A 629 22.73 -41.21 -50.88
N GLU A 630 21.95 -41.33 -51.95
CA GLU A 630 20.68 -42.08 -52.04
C GLU A 630 20.90 -43.29 -52.96
#